data_AF-A0A5B7H0H0-F1
#
_entry.id   AF-A0A5B7H0H0-F1
#
_cell.length_a   1.000
_cell.length_b   1.000
_cell.length_c   1.000
_cell.angle_alpha   90.00
_cell.angle_beta   90.00
_cell.angle_gamma   90.00
#
_symmetry.space_group_name_H-M   'P 1'
#
loop_
_entity.id
_entity.type
_entity.pdbx_description
1 polymer ?
#
loop_
_entity_poly.entity_id
_entity_poly.type
_entity_poly.pdbx_seq_one_letter_code
_entity_poly.pdbx_strand_id
1 'polypeptide(L)'
;MSLSSEECSDAVQPLAWFIRLPEVFRVHLQIITEKRAEYEANLRERREKFQEELAEYAVQLEEFQTLGDVNEIHEYLRRARALHTRLDHAANYVDQINKEEEALSWNTTHYPVSDRLAPFLKLYEVGVEWSDRLEEWLHSPVGTHDPDIISQEVAATWRTVYKLEKGFSDIPAAKNVVLAVRQRIETFRENLPLVQTLGNPGLKERHWEKISEVVGYPLRADATTTLQRLIDSNLEDYLSKFESVSEAASKEHVFERNLEKMKVSYVVVVVMVSEWQEMELVLKPHRETDTWVLSAVEDIQFLLDDHIVKTQSMRSSPFIKPIEAEVAAWETTLAQLQEVVDEWLRVQATWIYLEPIFGSPDIMAQMPEEGRRFNTVDKTWKDIMKSVRQNTRVLSVLEVDKILERLRKSSELLELIQRGLNEYLEKKRLYFPRFFFLSNEELLEILSETKDPSRYHQISLLDINLYV
;
A
#
# COMPACT_ATOMS: atom_id res chain seq x y z
N MET A 1 63.84 -11.41 56.74
CA MET A 1 63.03 -10.80 55.66
C MET A 1 61.94 -9.99 56.32
N SER A 2 62.11 -8.67 56.38
CA SER A 2 61.08 -7.73 56.82
C SER A 2 60.25 -7.33 55.60
N LEU A 3 58.95 -7.57 55.63
CA LEU A 3 58.01 -7.07 54.62
C LEU A 3 58.11 -5.53 54.54
N SER A 4 58.02 -4.99 53.33
CA SER A 4 58.00 -3.54 53.12
C SER A 4 56.69 -2.93 53.66
N SER A 5 56.71 -1.63 53.98
CA SER A 5 55.54 -0.92 54.50
C SER A 5 54.33 -0.93 53.54
N GLU A 6 54.58 -1.01 52.23
CA GLU A 6 53.53 -1.11 51.20
C GLU A 6 52.90 -2.50 51.16
N GLU A 7 53.70 -3.57 51.18
CA GLU A 7 53.20 -4.95 51.19
C GLU A 7 52.37 -5.27 52.46
N CYS A 8 52.71 -4.62 53.58
CA CYS A 8 51.93 -4.73 54.81
C CYS A 8 50.61 -3.94 54.73
N SER A 9 50.57 -2.82 54.01
CA SER A 9 49.36 -2.00 53.82
C SER A 9 48.34 -2.70 52.91
N ASP A 10 48.82 -3.31 51.81
CA ASP A 10 47.98 -4.02 50.85
C ASP A 10 47.40 -5.33 51.42
N ALA A 11 48.13 -6.02 52.30
CA ALA A 11 47.63 -7.20 53.01
C ALA A 11 46.59 -6.85 54.10
N VAL A 12 46.64 -5.63 54.66
CA VAL A 12 45.73 -5.16 55.71
C VAL A 12 44.42 -4.61 55.13
N GLN A 13 44.39 -4.13 53.89
CA GLN A 13 43.17 -3.59 53.26
C GLN A 13 41.99 -4.60 53.19
N PRO A 14 42.18 -5.87 52.75
CA PRO A 14 41.10 -6.87 52.76
C PRO A 14 40.61 -7.21 54.17
N LEU A 15 41.52 -7.24 55.16
CA LEU A 15 41.19 -7.46 56.57
C LEU A 15 40.44 -6.25 57.17
N ALA A 16 40.81 -5.03 56.77
CA ALA A 16 40.09 -3.81 57.14
C ALA A 16 38.68 -3.80 56.54
N TRP A 17 38.50 -4.32 55.31
CA TRP A 17 37.17 -4.53 54.74
C TRP A 17 36.36 -5.56 55.52
N PHE A 18 36.94 -6.70 55.88
CA PHE A 18 36.26 -7.71 56.70
C PHE A 18 35.77 -7.15 58.05
N ILE A 19 36.52 -6.22 58.66
CA ILE A 19 36.15 -5.54 59.90
C ILE A 19 35.09 -4.44 59.67
N ARG A 20 35.16 -3.71 58.54
CA ARG A 20 34.22 -2.63 58.20
C ARG A 20 32.88 -3.12 57.64
N LEU A 21 32.87 -4.28 56.98
CA LEU A 21 31.73 -4.80 56.24
C LEU A 21 30.49 -5.03 57.13
N PRO A 22 30.58 -5.57 58.37
CA PRO A 22 29.43 -5.68 59.26
C PRO A 22 28.82 -4.32 59.63
N GLU A 23 29.64 -3.30 59.85
CA GLU A 23 29.18 -1.95 60.17
C GLU A 23 28.51 -1.28 58.95
N VAL A 24 29.09 -1.46 57.76
CA VAL A 24 28.49 -1.02 56.49
C VAL A 24 27.14 -1.71 56.28
N PHE A 25 27.04 -3.02 56.47
CA PHE A 25 25.77 -3.74 56.40
C PHE A 25 24.77 -3.26 57.45
N ARG A 26 25.21 -3.00 58.69
CA ARG A 26 24.36 -2.48 59.76
C ARG A 26 23.77 -1.12 59.39
N VAL A 27 24.60 -0.20 58.90
CA VAL A 27 24.16 1.13 58.45
C VAL A 27 23.22 1.02 57.26
N HIS A 28 23.54 0.19 56.26
CA HIS A 28 22.65 -0.01 55.11
C HIS A 28 21.33 -0.70 55.47
N LEU A 29 21.33 -1.67 56.40
CA LEU A 29 20.11 -2.27 56.92
C LEU A 29 19.25 -1.22 57.62
N GLN A 30 19.85 -0.35 58.42
CA GLN A 30 19.16 0.77 59.05
C GLN A 30 18.54 1.70 58.00
N ILE A 31 19.31 2.10 56.98
CA ILE A 31 18.81 2.93 55.87
C ILE A 31 17.66 2.24 55.13
N ILE A 32 17.78 0.93 54.85
CA ILE A 32 16.71 0.16 54.19
C ILE A 32 15.46 0.14 55.06
N THR A 33 15.58 -0.05 56.38
CA THR A 33 14.42 -0.04 57.28
C THR A 33 13.75 1.33 57.37
N GLU A 34 14.53 2.40 57.46
CA GLU A 34 14.01 3.77 57.50
C GLU A 34 13.33 4.14 56.17
N LYS A 35 13.98 3.84 55.04
CA LYS A 35 13.41 4.10 53.71
C LYS A 35 12.17 3.26 53.42
N ARG A 36 12.15 1.99 53.86
CA ARG A 36 10.96 1.14 53.76
C ARG A 36 9.80 1.74 54.55
N ALA A 37 10.02 2.15 55.80
CA ALA A 37 8.98 2.79 56.60
C ALA A 37 8.46 4.09 55.98
N GLU A 38 9.34 4.90 55.40
CA GLU A 38 8.99 6.11 54.64
C GLU A 38 8.13 5.79 53.41
N TYR A 39 8.52 4.81 52.59
CA TYR A 39 7.73 4.39 51.42
C TYR A 39 6.37 3.81 51.81
N GLU A 40 6.31 3.00 52.87
CA GLU A 40 5.07 2.43 53.39
C GLU A 40 4.11 3.53 53.90
N ALA A 41 4.62 4.55 54.58
CA ALA A 41 3.83 5.70 55.02
C ALA A 41 3.31 6.52 53.83
N ASN A 42 4.18 6.84 52.87
CA ASN A 42 3.82 7.59 51.66
C ASN A 42 2.81 6.83 50.78
N LEU A 43 2.89 5.50 50.71
CA LEU A 43 1.91 4.69 50.00
C LEU A 43 0.54 4.72 50.70
N ARG A 44 0.48 4.62 52.04
CA ARG A 44 -0.79 4.74 52.78
C ARG A 44 -1.48 6.08 52.54
N GLU A 45 -0.73 7.18 52.65
CA GLU A 45 -1.28 8.51 52.41
C GLU A 45 -1.80 8.66 50.97
N ARG A 46 -1.07 8.17 49.97
CA ARG A 46 -1.52 8.18 48.57
C ARG A 46 -2.78 7.33 48.35
N ARG A 47 -2.91 6.20 49.04
CA ARG A 47 -4.11 5.35 48.97
C ARG A 47 -5.33 6.04 49.57
N GLU A 48 -5.19 6.68 50.71
CA GLU A 48 -6.28 7.43 51.36
C GLU A 48 -6.75 8.57 50.46
N LYS A 49 -5.83 9.40 49.94
CA LYS A 49 -6.16 10.47 48.99
C LYS A 49 -6.85 9.94 47.73
N PHE A 50 -6.35 8.84 47.18
CA PHE A 50 -6.95 8.25 45.98
C PHE A 50 -8.36 7.70 46.24
N GLN A 51 -8.64 7.16 47.43
CA GLN A 51 -10.00 6.77 47.81
C GLN A 51 -10.95 7.96 47.92
N GLU A 52 -10.48 9.09 48.43
CA GLU A 52 -11.24 10.35 48.45
C GLU A 52 -11.53 10.85 47.02
N GLU A 53 -10.55 10.81 46.12
CA GLU A 53 -10.72 11.17 44.70
C GLU A 53 -11.76 10.26 44.00
N LEU A 54 -11.71 8.94 44.23
CA LEU A 54 -12.69 8.00 43.68
C LEU A 54 -14.10 8.25 44.24
N ALA A 55 -14.21 8.66 45.50
CA ALA A 55 -15.49 9.04 46.09
C ALA A 55 -16.05 10.32 45.44
N GLU A 56 -15.18 11.30 45.12
CA GLU A 56 -15.58 12.50 44.37
C GLU A 56 -16.08 12.14 42.96
N TYR A 57 -15.39 11.23 42.26
CA TYR A 57 -15.83 10.75 40.95
C TYR A 57 -17.18 10.05 41.03
N ALA A 58 -17.43 9.25 42.08
CA ALA A 58 -18.72 8.62 42.30
C ALA A 58 -19.85 9.66 42.47
N VAL A 59 -19.61 10.76 43.20
CA VAL A 59 -20.58 11.85 43.33
C VAL A 59 -20.86 12.50 41.96
N GLN A 60 -19.81 12.80 41.19
CA GLN A 60 -19.98 13.37 39.84
C GLN A 60 -20.75 12.41 38.90
N LEU A 61 -20.59 11.09 39.04
CA LEU A 61 -21.36 10.09 38.30
C LEU A 61 -22.85 10.13 38.63
N GLU A 62 -23.21 10.32 39.90
CA GLU A 62 -24.60 10.45 40.33
C GLU A 62 -25.23 11.75 39.80
N GLU A 63 -24.46 12.84 39.67
CA GLU A 63 -24.95 14.09 39.09
C GLU A 63 -25.47 13.90 37.65
N PHE A 64 -24.81 13.07 36.83
CA PHE A 64 -25.27 12.80 35.44
C PHE A 64 -26.66 12.17 35.37
N GLN A 65 -27.13 11.51 36.45
CA GLN A 65 -28.49 10.95 36.49
C GLN A 65 -29.58 12.03 36.61
N THR A 66 -29.19 13.25 36.98
CA THR A 66 -30.10 14.39 37.17
C THR A 66 -30.12 15.35 35.98
N LEU A 67 -29.16 15.24 35.06
CA LEU A 67 -29.02 16.12 33.91
C LEU A 67 -30.05 15.75 32.84
N GLY A 68 -31.01 16.64 32.61
CA GLY A 68 -32.19 16.37 31.78
C GLY A 68 -32.47 17.38 30.67
N ASP A 69 -31.70 18.48 30.58
CA ASP A 69 -31.92 19.51 29.56
C ASP A 69 -31.06 19.26 28.31
N VAL A 70 -31.71 18.99 27.18
CA VAL A 70 -31.04 18.77 25.90
C VAL A 70 -30.28 20.00 25.39
N ASN A 71 -30.64 21.21 25.83
CA ASN A 71 -29.98 22.43 25.38
C ASN A 71 -28.59 22.62 26.01
N GLU A 72 -28.34 21.95 27.13
CA GLU A 72 -27.04 21.98 27.82
C GLU A 72 -26.13 20.81 27.43
N ILE A 73 -26.49 20.04 26.39
CA ILE A 73 -25.79 18.81 26.01
C ILE A 73 -24.29 19.01 25.72
N HIS A 74 -23.88 20.17 25.20
CA HIS A 74 -22.47 20.50 25.00
C HIS A 74 -21.71 20.66 26.33
N GLU A 75 -22.35 21.20 27.36
CA GLU A 75 -21.77 21.30 28.70
C GLU A 75 -21.69 19.92 29.36
N TYR A 76 -22.73 19.10 29.19
CA TYR A 76 -22.75 17.73 29.69
C TYR A 76 -21.65 16.89 29.06
N LEU A 77 -21.43 17.03 27.75
CA LEU A 77 -20.34 16.37 27.03
C LEU A 77 -18.97 16.79 27.58
N ARG A 78 -18.77 18.09 27.82
CA ARG A 78 -17.51 18.63 28.36
C ARG A 78 -17.21 18.04 29.75
N ARG A 79 -18.20 18.02 30.64
CA ARG A 79 -18.09 17.42 31.97
C ARG A 79 -17.84 15.91 31.90
N ALA A 80 -18.57 15.20 31.04
CA ALA A 80 -18.42 13.76 30.85
C ALA A 80 -17.04 13.39 30.31
N ARG A 81 -16.51 14.13 29.32
CA ARG A 81 -15.14 13.93 28.81
C ARG A 81 -14.10 14.19 29.88
N ALA A 82 -14.22 15.27 30.63
CA ALA A 82 -13.29 15.58 31.72
C ALA A 82 -13.27 14.47 32.79
N LEU A 83 -14.44 13.96 33.19
CA LEU A 83 -14.54 12.85 34.13
C LEU A 83 -14.01 11.54 33.52
N HIS A 84 -14.31 11.26 32.26
CA HIS A 84 -13.81 10.06 31.58
C HIS A 84 -12.28 10.03 31.55
N THR A 85 -11.63 11.13 31.18
CA THR A 85 -10.16 11.24 31.23
C THR A 85 -9.61 11.02 32.64
N ARG A 86 -10.28 11.54 33.68
CA ARG A 86 -9.89 11.30 35.08
C ARG A 86 -10.05 9.83 35.48
N LEU A 87 -11.13 9.17 35.06
CA LEU A 87 -11.37 7.74 35.31
C LEU A 87 -10.34 6.86 34.59
N ASP A 88 -9.96 7.20 33.36
CA ASP A 88 -8.90 6.49 32.63
C ASP A 88 -7.54 6.65 33.31
N HIS A 89 -7.21 7.86 33.79
CA HIS A 89 -6.01 8.08 34.59
C HIS A 89 -6.06 7.32 35.90
N ALA A 90 -7.21 7.30 36.58
CA ALA A 90 -7.41 6.54 37.81
C ALA A 90 -7.22 5.04 37.60
N ALA A 91 -7.73 4.47 36.49
CA ALA A 91 -7.53 3.06 36.15
C ALA A 91 -6.03 2.74 35.97
N ASN A 92 -5.28 3.59 35.25
CA ASN A 92 -3.84 3.43 35.11
C ASN A 92 -3.09 3.60 36.44
N TYR A 93 -3.57 4.47 37.32
CA TYR A 93 -2.98 4.72 38.63
C TYR A 93 -3.23 3.56 39.61
N VAL A 94 -4.37 2.88 39.52
CA VAL A 94 -4.63 1.62 40.24
C VAL A 94 -3.56 0.58 39.92
N ASP A 95 -3.20 0.41 38.65
CA ASP A 95 -2.13 -0.52 38.26
C ASP A 95 -0.77 -0.15 38.84
N GLN A 96 -0.50 1.16 39.00
CA GLN A 96 0.74 1.64 39.63
C GLN A 96 0.74 1.34 41.14
N ILE A 97 -0.34 1.67 41.85
CA ILE A 97 -0.48 1.36 43.28
C ILE A 97 -0.34 -0.14 43.52
N ASN A 98 -1.00 -0.97 42.70
CA ASN A 98 -0.94 -2.43 42.86
C ASN A 98 0.49 -2.97 42.69
N LYS A 99 1.26 -2.45 41.72
CA LYS A 99 2.68 -2.82 41.55
C LYS A 99 3.53 -2.41 42.75
N GLU A 100 3.28 -1.24 43.33
CA GLU A 100 3.98 -0.78 44.53
C GLU A 100 3.61 -1.63 45.76
N GLU A 101 2.34 -2.02 45.90
CA GLU A 101 1.87 -2.93 46.95
C GLU A 101 2.54 -4.30 46.84
N GLU A 102 2.61 -4.88 45.63
CA GLU A 102 3.32 -6.14 45.39
C GLU A 102 4.82 -6.03 45.74
N ALA A 103 5.49 -4.94 45.34
CA ALA A 103 6.90 -4.71 45.65
C ALA A 103 7.18 -4.62 47.16
N LEU A 104 6.23 -4.10 47.94
CA LEU A 104 6.28 -4.06 49.41
C LEU A 104 5.79 -5.34 50.09
N SER A 105 5.39 -6.35 49.31
CA SER A 105 4.78 -7.59 49.77
C SER A 105 3.46 -7.37 50.54
N TRP A 106 2.68 -6.36 50.12
CA TRP A 106 1.33 -6.09 50.60
C TRP A 106 0.31 -6.81 49.72
N ASN A 107 -0.91 -7.00 50.24
CA ASN A 107 -2.02 -7.48 49.42
C ASN A 107 -2.53 -6.35 48.52
N THR A 108 -2.76 -6.65 47.24
CA THR A 108 -3.29 -5.70 46.26
C THR A 108 -4.68 -5.21 46.66
N THR A 109 -4.89 -3.91 46.61
CA THR A 109 -6.16 -3.27 46.95
C THR A 109 -7.08 -3.18 45.73
N HIS A 110 -8.33 -3.60 45.86
CA HIS A 110 -9.32 -3.47 44.79
C HIS A 110 -10.01 -2.10 44.84
N TYR A 111 -9.81 -1.29 43.80
CA TYR A 111 -10.47 0.01 43.64
C TYR A 111 -11.61 -0.08 42.61
N PRO A 112 -12.86 0.24 42.97
CA PRO A 112 -13.98 0.15 42.03
C PRO A 112 -13.99 1.36 41.08
N VAL A 113 -13.36 1.24 39.91
CA VAL A 113 -13.52 2.21 38.81
C VAL A 113 -14.81 1.88 38.06
N SER A 114 -15.72 2.85 37.94
CA SER A 114 -17.06 2.62 37.41
C SER A 114 -17.16 2.91 35.91
N ASP A 115 -17.64 1.93 35.13
CA ASP A 115 -17.97 2.11 33.71
C ASP A 115 -19.34 2.77 33.47
N ARG A 116 -20.03 3.19 34.53
CA ARG A 116 -21.38 3.78 34.45
C ARG A 116 -21.43 5.07 33.65
N LEU A 117 -20.30 5.76 33.45
CA LEU A 117 -20.23 6.97 32.63
C LEU A 117 -20.37 6.70 31.13
N ALA A 118 -19.94 5.53 30.65
CA ALA A 118 -19.79 5.27 29.22
C ALA A 118 -21.09 5.46 28.42
N PRO A 119 -22.27 5.02 28.89
CA PRO A 119 -23.54 5.30 28.21
C PRO A 119 -23.87 6.80 28.14
N PHE A 120 -23.59 7.57 29.20
CA PHE A 120 -23.87 9.01 29.25
C PHE A 120 -22.94 9.78 28.32
N LEU A 121 -21.64 9.46 28.36
CA LEU A 121 -20.66 10.03 27.43
C LEU A 121 -21.10 9.77 25.99
N LYS A 122 -21.48 8.54 25.65
CA LYS A 122 -21.92 8.20 24.30
C LYS A 122 -23.18 8.95 23.86
N LEU A 123 -24.14 9.15 24.77
CA LEU A 123 -25.33 9.97 24.52
C LEU A 123 -24.96 11.40 24.16
N TYR A 124 -24.14 12.04 24.99
CA TYR A 124 -23.78 13.45 24.76
C TYR A 124 -22.91 13.63 23.52
N GLU A 125 -22.01 12.69 23.24
CA GLU A 125 -21.21 12.69 22.00
C GLU A 125 -22.11 12.63 20.77
N VAL A 126 -23.04 11.67 20.73
CA VAL A 126 -23.93 11.48 19.59
C VAL A 126 -24.87 12.66 19.42
N GLY A 127 -25.37 13.25 20.51
CA GLY A 127 -26.26 14.40 20.45
C GLY A 127 -25.57 15.69 19.97
N VAL A 128 -24.32 15.92 20.39
CA VAL A 128 -23.49 17.04 19.91
C VAL A 128 -23.09 16.83 18.45
N GLU A 129 -22.54 15.65 18.12
CA GLU A 129 -22.14 15.29 16.75
C GLU A 129 -23.32 15.43 15.78
N TRP A 130 -24.51 14.98 16.17
CA TRP A 130 -25.73 15.19 15.40
C TRP A 130 -26.05 16.66 15.17
N SER A 131 -25.93 17.49 16.21
CA SER A 131 -26.25 18.92 16.13
C SER A 131 -25.28 19.65 15.19
N ASP A 132 -23.98 19.36 15.31
CA ASP A 132 -22.94 19.94 14.46
C ASP A 132 -23.12 19.51 12.99
N ARG A 133 -23.40 18.23 12.74
CA ARG A 133 -23.68 17.70 11.39
C ARG A 133 -24.95 18.29 10.78
N LEU A 134 -26.01 18.39 11.57
CA LEU A 134 -27.26 19.00 11.14
C LEU A 134 -27.04 20.46 10.75
N GLU A 135 -26.30 21.22 11.55
CA GLU A 135 -25.94 22.61 11.24
C GLU A 135 -25.13 22.70 9.94
N GLU A 136 -24.12 21.83 9.75
CA GLU A 136 -23.33 21.74 8.53
C GLU A 136 -24.20 21.48 7.29
N TRP A 137 -25.07 20.46 7.34
CA TRP A 137 -25.93 20.10 6.21
C TRP A 137 -26.95 21.18 5.87
N LEU A 138 -27.56 21.81 6.87
CA LEU A 138 -28.60 22.82 6.69
C LEU A 138 -28.06 24.12 6.07
N HIS A 139 -26.84 24.52 6.43
CA HIS A 139 -26.25 25.78 5.97
C HIS A 139 -25.34 25.63 4.75
N SER A 140 -24.99 24.41 4.36
CA SER A 140 -24.27 24.16 3.12
C SER A 140 -25.17 24.38 1.90
N PRO A 141 -24.64 24.88 0.76
CA PRO A 141 -25.36 24.91 -0.50
C PRO A 141 -25.85 23.51 -0.91
N VAL A 142 -27.05 23.44 -1.51
CA VAL A 142 -27.63 22.17 -1.96
C VAL A 142 -26.71 21.48 -2.98
N GLY A 143 -26.51 20.17 -2.82
CA GLY A 143 -25.62 19.37 -3.67
C GLY A 143 -24.13 19.39 -3.27
N THR A 144 -23.76 20.11 -2.20
CA THR A 144 -22.39 20.08 -1.66
C THR A 144 -22.04 18.70 -1.06
N HIS A 145 -23.00 18.09 -0.38
CA HIS A 145 -22.87 16.80 0.28
C HIS A 145 -23.66 15.74 -0.48
N ASP A 146 -23.13 14.52 -0.55
CA ASP A 146 -23.80 13.39 -1.18
C ASP A 146 -25.06 13.00 -0.38
N PRO A 147 -26.26 13.04 -0.97
CA PRO A 147 -27.50 12.67 -0.28
C PRO A 147 -27.53 11.24 0.27
N ASP A 148 -26.84 10.30 -0.38
CA ASP A 148 -26.76 8.92 0.07
C ASP A 148 -25.91 8.80 1.33
N ILE A 149 -24.83 9.57 1.43
CA ILE A 149 -23.99 9.64 2.64
C ILE A 149 -24.79 10.22 3.80
N ILE A 150 -25.50 11.35 3.59
CA ILE A 150 -26.37 11.94 4.62
C ILE A 150 -27.38 10.91 5.11
N SER A 151 -28.06 10.22 4.19
CA SER A 151 -29.09 9.21 4.53
C SER A 151 -28.52 8.04 5.35
N GLN A 152 -27.30 7.59 5.02
CA GLN A 152 -26.60 6.54 5.77
C GLN A 152 -26.21 6.99 7.18
N GLU A 153 -25.65 8.19 7.31
CA GLU A 153 -25.27 8.78 8.60
C GLU A 153 -26.48 8.98 9.51
N VAL A 154 -27.56 9.56 8.99
CA VAL A 154 -28.82 9.74 9.73
C VAL A 154 -29.36 8.39 10.24
N ALA A 155 -29.33 7.35 9.40
CA ALA A 155 -29.76 6.01 9.79
C ALA A 155 -28.85 5.38 10.86
N ALA A 156 -27.53 5.57 10.77
CA ALA A 156 -26.56 5.08 11.75
C ALA A 156 -26.73 5.77 13.12
N THR A 157 -26.87 7.11 13.12
CA THR A 157 -27.11 7.91 14.32
C THR A 157 -28.44 7.52 14.98
N TRP A 158 -29.53 7.40 14.20
CA TRP A 158 -30.82 6.97 14.72
C TRP A 158 -30.76 5.60 15.41
N ARG A 159 -30.09 4.60 14.79
CA ARG A 159 -29.91 3.27 15.41
C ARG A 159 -29.13 3.34 16.73
N THR A 160 -28.14 4.21 16.81
CA THR A 160 -27.33 4.41 18.02
C THR A 160 -28.17 5.02 19.15
N VAL A 161 -28.90 6.09 18.84
CA VAL A 161 -29.81 6.75 19.79
C VAL A 161 -30.91 5.80 20.27
N TYR A 162 -31.49 5.00 19.37
CA TYR A 162 -32.50 4.00 19.71
C TYR A 162 -31.98 2.93 20.68
N LYS A 163 -30.71 2.51 20.57
CA LYS A 163 -30.09 1.59 21.54
C LYS A 163 -29.88 2.27 22.90
N LEU A 164 -29.43 3.53 22.90
CA LEU A 164 -29.24 4.31 24.13
C LEU A 164 -30.56 4.53 24.86
N GLU A 165 -31.66 4.78 24.14
CA GLU A 165 -32.99 4.98 24.73
C GLU A 165 -33.43 3.77 25.57
N LYS A 166 -33.15 2.55 25.08
CA LYS A 166 -33.40 1.32 25.83
C LYS A 166 -32.51 1.19 27.06
N GLY A 167 -31.27 1.66 26.98
CA GLY A 167 -30.31 1.63 28.09
C GLY A 167 -30.63 2.64 29.21
N PHE A 168 -31.33 3.72 28.90
CA PHE A 168 -31.73 4.76 29.86
C PHE A 168 -33.19 4.62 30.33
N SER A 169 -33.81 3.44 30.22
CA SER A 169 -35.21 3.24 30.61
C SER A 169 -35.51 3.65 32.05
N ASP A 170 -34.52 3.47 32.93
CA ASP A 170 -34.65 3.61 34.38
C ASP A 170 -34.16 4.96 34.91
N ILE A 171 -33.63 5.83 34.03
CA ILE A 171 -33.06 7.14 34.38
C ILE A 171 -33.86 8.25 33.67
N PRO A 172 -34.87 8.86 34.33
CA PRO A 172 -35.79 9.78 33.67
C PRO A 172 -35.11 10.99 33.00
N ALA A 173 -34.10 11.58 33.64
CA ALA A 173 -33.42 12.76 33.10
C ALA A 173 -32.66 12.43 31.80
N ALA A 174 -31.83 11.37 31.81
CA ALA A 174 -31.13 10.90 30.63
C ALA A 174 -32.10 10.45 29.52
N LYS A 175 -33.20 9.78 29.88
CA LYS A 175 -34.25 9.39 28.93
C LYS A 175 -34.85 10.59 28.21
N ASN A 176 -35.10 11.69 28.92
CA ASN A 176 -35.60 12.92 28.31
C ASN A 176 -34.62 13.48 27.27
N VAL A 177 -33.32 13.51 27.58
CA VAL A 177 -32.28 13.95 26.64
C VAL A 177 -32.23 13.05 25.41
N VAL A 178 -32.23 11.72 25.58
CA VAL A 178 -32.21 10.77 24.46
C VAL A 178 -33.44 10.93 23.57
N LEU A 179 -34.63 11.07 24.15
CA LEU A 179 -35.87 11.26 23.41
C LEU A 179 -35.86 12.58 22.63
N ALA A 180 -35.34 13.66 23.22
CA ALA A 180 -35.21 14.94 22.54
C ALA A 180 -34.24 14.86 21.34
N VAL A 181 -33.08 14.21 21.50
CA VAL A 181 -32.13 13.97 20.39
C VAL A 181 -32.79 13.11 19.30
N ARG A 182 -33.50 12.03 19.71
CA ARG A 182 -34.22 11.16 18.78
C ARG A 182 -35.27 11.92 17.98
N GLN A 183 -36.06 12.77 18.63
CA GLN A 183 -37.06 13.59 17.97
C GLN A 183 -36.43 14.54 16.94
N ARG A 184 -35.31 15.21 17.28
CA ARG A 184 -34.58 16.04 16.32
C ARG A 184 -34.13 15.26 15.08
N ILE A 185 -33.66 14.02 15.27
CA ILE A 185 -33.29 13.12 14.17
C ILE A 185 -34.52 12.75 13.33
N GLU A 186 -35.63 12.39 13.97
CA GLU A 186 -36.88 12.02 13.29
C GLU A 186 -37.44 13.18 12.46
N THR A 187 -37.43 14.41 12.99
CA THR A 187 -37.84 15.62 12.24
C THR A 187 -36.96 15.84 11.01
N PHE A 188 -35.64 15.64 11.09
CA PHE A 188 -34.80 15.75 9.89
C PHE A 188 -35.02 14.60 8.91
N ARG A 189 -35.33 13.39 9.38
CA ARG A 189 -35.60 12.22 8.53
C ARG A 189 -36.78 12.43 7.59
N GLU A 190 -37.78 13.21 7.99
CA GLU A 190 -38.92 13.58 7.14
C GLU A 190 -38.48 14.38 5.91
N ASN A 191 -37.35 15.10 5.99
CA ASN A 191 -36.78 15.91 4.91
C ASN A 191 -35.84 15.13 3.97
N LEU A 192 -35.47 13.88 4.30
CA LEU A 192 -34.56 13.07 3.48
C LEU A 192 -35.00 12.89 2.03
N PRO A 193 -36.30 12.68 1.71
CA PRO A 193 -36.75 12.62 0.32
C PRO A 193 -36.44 13.90 -0.46
N LEU A 194 -36.58 15.07 0.17
CA LEU A 194 -36.22 16.36 -0.44
C LEU A 194 -34.71 16.47 -0.65
N VAL A 195 -33.91 16.09 0.36
CA VAL A 195 -32.43 16.05 0.27
C VAL A 195 -31.98 15.16 -0.88
N GLN A 196 -32.55 13.97 -1.00
CA GLN A 196 -32.26 13.01 -2.07
C GLN A 196 -32.62 13.56 -3.45
N THR A 197 -33.77 14.22 -3.54
CA THR A 197 -34.28 14.70 -4.82
C THR A 197 -33.52 15.92 -5.32
N LEU A 198 -33.35 16.94 -4.48
CA LEU A 198 -32.75 18.23 -4.84
C LEU A 198 -31.23 18.30 -4.62
N GLY A 199 -30.69 17.43 -3.78
CA GLY A 199 -29.24 17.26 -3.60
C GLY A 199 -28.59 16.34 -4.63
N ASN A 200 -29.35 15.82 -5.59
CA ASN A 200 -28.85 14.91 -6.62
C ASN A 200 -27.73 15.58 -7.47
N PRO A 201 -26.50 15.03 -7.48
CA PRO A 201 -25.37 15.60 -8.22
C PRO A 201 -25.54 15.57 -9.75
N GLY A 202 -26.50 14.79 -10.26
CA GLY A 202 -26.86 14.79 -11.68
C GLY A 202 -27.68 16.01 -12.13
N LEU A 203 -28.22 16.80 -11.19
CA LEU A 203 -28.98 18.00 -11.52
C LEU A 203 -28.07 19.05 -12.17
N LYS A 204 -28.55 19.61 -13.28
CA LYS A 204 -27.88 20.68 -14.04
C LYS A 204 -28.84 21.84 -14.23
N GLU A 205 -28.35 22.95 -14.77
CA GLU A 205 -29.15 24.16 -14.98
C GLU A 205 -30.50 23.88 -15.65
N ARG A 206 -30.54 23.10 -16.74
CA ARG A 206 -31.78 22.66 -17.41
C ARG A 206 -32.77 21.89 -16.50
N HIS A 207 -32.28 21.19 -15.49
CA HIS A 207 -33.11 20.45 -14.53
C HIS A 207 -33.67 21.41 -13.48
N TRP A 208 -32.84 22.35 -13.00
CA TRP A 208 -33.26 23.43 -12.11
C TRP A 208 -34.28 24.37 -12.75
N GLU A 209 -34.21 24.61 -14.06
CA GLU A 209 -35.25 25.33 -14.81
C GLU A 209 -36.61 24.62 -14.75
N LYS A 210 -36.65 23.31 -15.00
CA LYS A 210 -37.89 22.52 -14.88
C LYS A 210 -38.43 22.50 -13.45
N ILE A 211 -37.54 22.39 -12.46
CA ILE A 211 -37.93 22.48 -11.04
C ILE A 211 -38.52 23.87 -10.75
N SER A 212 -37.90 24.94 -11.25
CA SER A 212 -38.41 26.32 -11.11
C SER A 212 -39.79 26.51 -11.74
N GLU A 213 -40.03 25.94 -12.93
CA GLU A 213 -41.34 25.96 -13.60
C GLU A 213 -42.42 25.27 -12.78
N VAL A 214 -42.08 24.16 -12.11
CA VAL A 214 -43.02 23.40 -11.26
C VAL A 214 -43.47 24.20 -10.05
N VAL A 215 -42.57 24.95 -9.40
CA VAL A 215 -42.88 25.75 -8.19
C VAL A 215 -43.36 27.17 -8.53
N GLY A 216 -43.08 27.66 -9.73
CA GLY A 216 -43.52 28.98 -10.20
C GLY A 216 -42.60 30.14 -9.78
N TYR A 217 -41.41 29.86 -9.27
CA TYR A 217 -40.38 30.86 -8.94
C TYR A 217 -38.97 30.28 -9.17
N PRO A 218 -37.94 31.12 -9.36
CA PRO A 218 -36.61 30.63 -9.70
C PRO A 218 -35.94 29.90 -8.53
N LEU A 219 -35.65 28.61 -8.75
CA LEU A 219 -34.81 27.76 -7.91
C LEU A 219 -33.55 27.37 -8.68
N ARG A 220 -32.39 27.55 -8.07
CA ARG A 220 -31.09 27.21 -8.68
C ARG A 220 -30.15 26.65 -7.62
N ALA A 221 -29.27 25.73 -8.02
CA ALA A 221 -28.12 25.37 -7.20
C ALA A 221 -27.08 26.49 -7.30
N ASP A 222 -27.17 27.46 -6.38
CA ASP A 222 -26.16 28.49 -6.17
C ASP A 222 -25.72 28.50 -4.69
N ALA A 223 -24.67 29.26 -4.40
CA ALA A 223 -24.11 29.35 -3.04
C ALA A 223 -25.10 29.88 -2.00
N THR A 224 -26.22 30.48 -2.42
CA THR A 224 -27.24 31.01 -1.53
C THR A 224 -28.38 30.02 -1.28
N THR A 225 -28.58 29.02 -2.14
CA THR A 225 -29.61 27.99 -1.98
C THR A 225 -29.11 26.89 -1.05
N THR A 226 -29.28 27.10 0.26
CA THR A 226 -28.94 26.10 1.29
C THR A 226 -30.06 25.09 1.49
N LEU A 227 -29.74 23.94 2.10
CA LEU A 227 -30.74 22.93 2.43
C LEU A 227 -31.82 23.49 3.36
N GLN A 228 -31.44 24.32 4.35
CA GLN A 228 -32.38 25.00 5.24
C GLN A 228 -33.42 25.81 4.44
N ARG A 229 -32.99 26.60 3.46
CA ARG A 229 -33.91 27.40 2.63
C ARG A 229 -34.87 26.54 1.82
N LEU A 230 -34.44 25.36 1.37
CA LEU A 230 -35.29 24.43 0.63
C LEU A 230 -36.36 23.80 1.54
N ILE A 231 -35.98 23.43 2.77
CA ILE A 231 -36.91 22.94 3.80
C ILE A 231 -37.92 24.04 4.17
N ASP A 232 -37.44 25.26 4.45
CA ASP A 232 -38.29 26.41 4.81
C ASP A 232 -39.25 26.82 3.69
N SER A 233 -38.94 26.49 2.44
CA SER A 233 -39.80 26.75 1.28
C SER A 233 -41.01 25.80 1.19
N ASN A 234 -41.12 24.83 2.11
CA ASN A 234 -42.23 23.88 2.23
C ASN A 234 -42.60 23.20 0.89
N LEU A 235 -41.59 22.60 0.26
CA LEU A 235 -41.68 22.05 -1.09
C LEU A 235 -42.29 20.64 -1.17
N GLU A 236 -42.84 20.12 -0.06
CA GLU A 236 -43.34 18.75 0.06
C GLU A 236 -44.41 18.40 -0.98
N ASP A 237 -45.34 19.32 -1.26
CA ASP A 237 -46.42 19.13 -2.24
C ASP A 237 -45.89 18.94 -3.69
N TYR A 238 -44.68 19.39 -3.98
CA TYR A 238 -44.06 19.33 -5.30
C TYR A 238 -43.08 18.16 -5.46
N LEU A 239 -42.78 17.45 -4.36
CA LEU A 239 -41.72 16.44 -4.32
C LEU A 239 -41.88 15.36 -5.39
N SER A 240 -43.09 14.84 -5.58
CA SER A 240 -43.40 13.82 -6.61
C SER A 240 -43.04 14.27 -8.04
N LYS A 241 -43.16 15.56 -8.34
CA LYS A 241 -42.79 16.13 -9.64
C LYS A 241 -41.28 16.26 -9.75
N PHE A 242 -40.60 16.69 -8.68
CA PHE A 242 -39.15 16.81 -8.65
C PHE A 242 -38.47 15.45 -8.79
N GLU A 243 -39.01 14.40 -8.17
CA GLU A 243 -38.48 13.03 -8.26
C GLU A 243 -38.35 12.58 -9.72
N SER A 244 -39.34 12.88 -10.57
CA SER A 244 -39.28 12.54 -12.00
C SER A 244 -38.15 13.28 -12.73
N VAL A 245 -37.90 14.54 -12.39
CA VAL A 245 -36.82 15.36 -12.97
C VAL A 245 -35.46 14.86 -12.46
N SER A 246 -35.37 14.56 -11.17
CA SER A 246 -34.18 14.05 -10.51
C SER A 246 -33.80 12.66 -11.02
N GLU A 247 -34.76 11.75 -11.22
CA GLU A 247 -34.50 10.43 -11.79
C GLU A 247 -33.97 10.52 -13.23
N ALA A 248 -34.52 11.42 -14.05
CA ALA A 248 -34.00 11.68 -15.39
C ALA A 248 -32.56 12.22 -15.33
N ALA A 249 -32.29 13.14 -14.41
CA ALA A 249 -30.96 13.70 -14.18
C ALA A 249 -29.93 12.62 -13.74
N SER A 250 -30.33 11.70 -12.87
CA SER A 250 -29.49 10.56 -12.45
C SER A 250 -29.12 9.65 -13.63
N LYS A 251 -30.10 9.30 -14.46
CA LYS A 251 -29.87 8.48 -15.67
C LYS A 251 -28.92 9.17 -16.64
N GLU A 252 -29.10 10.47 -16.86
CA GLU A 252 -28.24 11.27 -17.71
C GLU A 252 -26.81 11.37 -17.14
N HIS A 253 -26.66 11.63 -15.84
CA HIS A 253 -25.36 11.71 -15.18
C HIS A 253 -24.58 10.40 -15.29
N VAL A 254 -25.26 9.25 -15.10
CA VAL A 254 -24.64 7.94 -15.32
C VAL A 254 -24.21 7.78 -16.77
N PHE A 255 -25.06 8.13 -17.73
CA PHE A 255 -24.73 8.06 -19.15
C PHE A 255 -23.53 8.94 -19.52
N GLU A 256 -23.47 10.18 -19.05
CA GLU A 256 -22.36 11.10 -19.28
C GLU A 256 -21.04 10.57 -18.71
N ARG A 257 -21.03 10.09 -17.46
CA ARG A 257 -19.82 9.47 -16.88
C ARG A 257 -19.37 8.24 -17.67
N ASN A 258 -20.31 7.45 -18.16
CA ASN A 258 -20.00 6.28 -18.98
C ASN A 258 -19.37 6.70 -20.32
N LEU A 259 -19.90 7.74 -20.97
CA LEU A 259 -19.33 8.31 -22.19
C LEU A 259 -17.96 8.92 -21.95
N GLU A 260 -17.75 9.62 -20.85
CA GLU A 260 -16.45 10.22 -20.50
C GLU A 260 -15.40 9.14 -20.28
N LYS A 261 -15.71 8.10 -19.50
CA LYS A 261 -14.82 6.94 -19.32
C LYS A 261 -14.49 6.26 -20.65
N MET A 262 -15.49 6.09 -21.52
CA MET A 262 -15.28 5.52 -22.85
C MET A 262 -14.36 6.40 -23.71
N LYS A 263 -14.55 7.73 -23.72
CA LYS A 263 -13.67 8.67 -24.45
C LYS A 263 -12.25 8.60 -23.93
N VAL A 264 -12.06 8.56 -22.61
CA VAL A 264 -10.73 8.42 -21.99
C VAL A 264 -10.09 7.11 -22.45
N SER A 265 -10.79 5.97 -22.39
CA SER A 265 -10.25 4.69 -22.87
C SER A 265 -9.86 4.74 -24.35
N TYR A 266 -10.69 5.33 -25.22
CA TYR A 266 -10.37 5.48 -26.63
C TYR A 266 -9.13 6.35 -26.85
N VAL A 267 -9.04 7.50 -26.18
CA VAL A 267 -7.88 8.39 -26.28
C VAL A 267 -6.61 7.69 -25.80
N VAL A 268 -6.67 6.92 -24.72
CA VAL A 268 -5.52 6.14 -24.22
C VAL A 268 -5.03 5.16 -25.27
N VAL A 269 -5.92 4.43 -25.96
CA VAL A 269 -5.54 3.52 -27.06
C VAL A 269 -4.85 4.28 -28.20
N VAL A 270 -5.40 5.42 -28.61
CA VAL A 270 -4.82 6.22 -29.70
C VAL A 270 -3.43 6.75 -29.33
N VAL A 271 -3.25 7.22 -28.09
CA VAL A 271 -1.95 7.69 -27.58
C VAL A 271 -0.93 6.55 -27.58
N MET A 272 -1.29 5.39 -27.03
CA MET A 272 -0.41 4.23 -27.03
C MET A 272 0.02 3.86 -28.46
N VAL A 273 -0.92 3.75 -29.39
CA VAL A 273 -0.62 3.45 -30.79
C VAL A 273 0.36 4.47 -31.39
N SER A 274 0.21 5.76 -31.09
CA SER A 274 1.11 6.80 -31.58
C SER A 274 2.54 6.69 -31.00
N GLU A 275 2.68 6.36 -29.72
CA GLU A 275 3.99 6.16 -29.07
C GLU A 275 4.76 5.00 -29.71
N TRP A 276 4.06 3.94 -30.12
CA TRP A 276 4.66 2.81 -30.83
C TRP A 276 4.97 3.06 -32.30
N GLN A 277 4.30 4.03 -32.95
CA GLN A 277 4.59 4.40 -34.34
C GLN A 277 5.94 5.12 -34.48
N GLU A 278 6.34 5.85 -33.46
CA GLU A 278 7.60 6.61 -33.43
C GLU A 278 8.77 5.80 -32.83
N MET A 279 8.49 4.67 -32.17
CA MET A 279 9.50 3.85 -31.52
C MET A 279 10.37 3.07 -32.53
N GLU A 280 11.69 3.19 -32.40
CA GLU A 280 12.68 2.54 -33.26
C GLU A 280 13.65 1.65 -32.47
N LEU A 281 14.06 0.54 -33.09
CA LEU A 281 15.11 -0.35 -32.60
C LEU A 281 16.49 0.28 -32.81
N VAL A 282 17.31 0.26 -31.77
CA VAL A 282 18.70 0.70 -31.86
C VAL A 282 19.60 -0.48 -32.21
N LEU A 283 20.17 -0.45 -33.43
CA LEU A 283 21.06 -1.48 -33.94
C LEU A 283 22.54 -1.06 -33.80
N LYS A 284 23.36 -1.94 -33.23
CA LYS A 284 24.82 -1.75 -33.13
C LYS A 284 25.56 -2.78 -33.99
N PRO A 285 26.57 -2.37 -34.80
CA PRO A 285 27.44 -3.32 -35.49
C PRO A 285 28.13 -4.27 -34.51
N HIS A 286 28.20 -5.56 -34.83
CA HIS A 286 28.83 -6.56 -33.96
C HIS A 286 30.25 -6.88 -34.43
N ARG A 287 31.27 -6.39 -33.69
CA ARG A 287 32.71 -6.67 -33.95
C ARG A 287 33.09 -6.44 -35.44
N GLU A 288 33.96 -7.29 -35.99
CA GLU A 288 34.33 -7.33 -37.42
C GLU A 288 33.40 -8.27 -38.22
N THR A 289 32.15 -8.47 -37.79
CA THR A 289 31.17 -9.28 -38.53
C THR A 289 30.31 -8.40 -39.43
N ASP A 290 29.80 -8.97 -40.53
CA ASP A 290 28.86 -8.29 -41.45
C ASP A 290 27.41 -8.24 -40.90
N THR A 291 27.22 -8.14 -39.57
CA THR A 291 25.89 -8.12 -38.94
C THR A 291 25.78 -7.14 -37.76
N TRP A 292 24.55 -6.99 -37.25
CA TRP A 292 24.16 -6.11 -36.16
C TRP A 292 23.58 -6.89 -34.99
N VAL A 293 23.49 -6.24 -33.85
CA VAL A 293 22.77 -6.70 -32.65
C VAL A 293 21.86 -5.58 -32.13
N LEU A 294 20.77 -5.93 -31.46
CA LEU A 294 19.94 -5.00 -30.71
C LEU A 294 20.72 -4.43 -29.53
N SER A 295 20.52 -3.16 -29.25
CA SER A 295 21.02 -2.44 -28.08
C SER A 295 19.95 -1.50 -27.56
N ALA A 296 20.08 -1.03 -26.31
CA ALA A 296 19.17 -0.04 -25.71
C ALA A 296 17.68 -0.44 -25.81
N VAL A 297 17.34 -1.67 -25.40
CA VAL A 297 15.97 -2.22 -25.49
C VAL A 297 15.14 -1.99 -24.21
N GLU A 298 15.75 -1.40 -23.17
CA GLU A 298 15.13 -1.22 -21.86
C GLU A 298 13.87 -0.36 -21.93
N ASP A 299 13.91 0.74 -22.69
CA ASP A 299 12.75 1.63 -22.89
C ASP A 299 11.61 0.93 -23.64
N ILE A 300 11.96 0.04 -24.58
CA ILE A 300 10.97 -0.77 -25.33
C ILE A 300 10.30 -1.77 -24.38
N GLN A 301 11.07 -2.49 -23.56
CA GLN A 301 10.53 -3.46 -22.60
C GLN A 301 9.66 -2.77 -21.55
N PHE A 302 10.12 -1.62 -21.01
CA PHE A 302 9.34 -0.83 -20.05
C PHE A 302 8.01 -0.37 -20.64
N LEU A 303 8.03 0.22 -21.84
CA LEU A 303 6.81 0.68 -22.50
C LEU A 303 5.86 -0.47 -22.83
N LEU A 304 6.40 -1.63 -23.21
CA LEU A 304 5.63 -2.84 -23.50
C LEU A 304 4.88 -3.35 -22.28
N ASP A 305 5.56 -3.50 -21.15
CA ASP A 305 4.96 -3.97 -19.91
C ASP A 305 3.86 -3.00 -19.43
N ASP A 306 4.12 -1.69 -19.45
CA ASP A 306 3.15 -0.67 -19.06
C ASP A 306 1.91 -0.69 -19.97
N HIS A 307 2.09 -0.77 -21.30
CA HIS A 307 0.98 -0.77 -22.24
C HIS A 307 0.18 -2.06 -22.22
N ILE A 308 0.79 -3.20 -21.91
CA ILE A 308 0.09 -4.47 -21.68
C ILE A 308 -0.85 -4.33 -20.47
N VAL A 309 -0.34 -3.82 -19.34
CA VAL A 309 -1.14 -3.64 -18.11
C VAL A 309 -2.28 -2.64 -18.33
N LYS A 310 -2.01 -1.51 -19.00
CA LYS A 310 -3.04 -0.52 -19.36
C LYS A 310 -4.12 -1.12 -20.26
N THR A 311 -3.73 -1.91 -21.27
CA THR A 311 -4.65 -2.56 -22.20
C THR A 311 -5.55 -3.57 -21.50
N GLN A 312 -4.99 -4.42 -20.63
CA GLN A 312 -5.77 -5.37 -19.83
C GLN A 312 -6.74 -4.67 -18.87
N SER A 313 -6.29 -3.58 -18.23
CA SER A 313 -7.14 -2.76 -17.36
C SER A 313 -8.34 -2.20 -18.15
N MET A 314 -8.11 -1.69 -19.36
CA MET A 314 -9.20 -1.23 -20.23
C MET A 314 -10.16 -2.36 -20.64
N ARG A 315 -9.66 -3.56 -20.94
CA ARG A 315 -10.53 -4.71 -21.26
C ARG A 315 -11.44 -5.14 -20.12
N SER A 316 -10.97 -5.03 -18.88
CA SER A 316 -11.80 -5.33 -17.70
C SER A 316 -12.88 -4.27 -17.43
N SER A 317 -12.82 -3.11 -18.10
CA SER A 317 -13.80 -2.04 -17.94
C SER A 317 -15.15 -2.44 -18.54
N PRO A 318 -16.28 -2.24 -17.83
CA PRO A 318 -17.61 -2.46 -18.39
C PRO A 318 -17.95 -1.51 -19.55
N PHE A 319 -17.14 -0.47 -19.75
CA PHE A 319 -17.31 0.55 -20.80
C PHE A 319 -16.56 0.23 -22.10
N ILE A 320 -15.85 -0.90 -22.17
CA ILE A 320 -15.01 -1.26 -23.32
C ILE A 320 -15.80 -1.62 -24.58
N LYS A 321 -17.05 -2.09 -24.44
CA LYS A 321 -17.85 -2.71 -25.52
C LYS A 321 -17.75 -2.02 -26.90
N PRO A 322 -17.84 -0.69 -27.01
CA PRO A 322 -17.83 -0.05 -28.34
C PRO A 322 -16.47 -0.07 -29.05
N ILE A 323 -15.37 -0.20 -28.29
CA ILE A 323 -13.98 -0.22 -28.80
C ILE A 323 -13.31 -1.57 -28.52
N GLU A 324 -14.07 -2.57 -28.08
CA GLU A 324 -13.55 -3.86 -27.61
C GLU A 324 -12.75 -4.58 -28.68
N ALA A 325 -13.20 -4.54 -29.93
CA ALA A 325 -12.50 -5.15 -31.05
C ALA A 325 -11.13 -4.50 -31.31
N GLU A 326 -11.05 -3.17 -31.21
CA GLU A 326 -9.81 -2.40 -31.40
C GLU A 326 -8.81 -2.70 -30.29
N VAL A 327 -9.27 -2.71 -29.04
CA VAL A 327 -8.43 -3.00 -27.87
C VAL A 327 -7.98 -4.46 -27.85
N ALA A 328 -8.82 -5.42 -28.25
CA ALA A 328 -8.44 -6.81 -28.37
C ALA A 328 -7.39 -7.06 -29.48
N ALA A 329 -7.52 -6.36 -30.61
CA ALA A 329 -6.52 -6.42 -31.67
C ALA A 329 -5.18 -5.85 -31.16
N TRP A 330 -5.21 -4.72 -30.47
CA TRP A 330 -4.03 -4.10 -29.88
C TRP A 330 -3.34 -4.97 -28.81
N GLU A 331 -4.12 -5.58 -27.92
CA GLU A 331 -3.63 -6.56 -26.94
C GLU A 331 -2.88 -7.71 -27.61
N THR A 332 -3.43 -8.23 -28.71
CA THR A 332 -2.80 -9.30 -29.50
C THR A 332 -1.47 -8.83 -30.09
N THR A 333 -1.40 -7.61 -30.62
CA THR A 333 -0.17 -7.02 -31.16
C THR A 333 0.91 -6.88 -30.08
N LEU A 334 0.56 -6.35 -28.90
CA LEU A 334 1.52 -6.20 -27.79
C LEU A 334 2.03 -7.56 -27.28
N ALA A 335 1.14 -8.55 -27.13
CA ALA A 335 1.53 -9.89 -26.70
C ALA A 335 2.48 -10.57 -27.70
N GLN A 336 2.20 -10.45 -29.00
CA GLN A 336 3.10 -10.96 -30.04
C GLN A 336 4.46 -10.27 -30.02
N LEU A 337 4.47 -8.95 -29.81
CA LEU A 337 5.71 -8.19 -29.70
C LEU A 337 6.55 -8.64 -28.49
N GLN A 338 5.92 -8.88 -27.34
CA GLN A 338 6.60 -9.35 -26.14
C GLN A 338 7.28 -10.70 -26.38
N GLU A 339 6.55 -11.67 -26.95
CA GLU A 339 7.11 -12.98 -27.29
C GLU A 339 8.30 -12.87 -28.25
N VAL A 340 8.23 -11.97 -29.23
CA VAL A 340 9.32 -11.77 -30.19
C VAL A 340 10.53 -11.12 -29.52
N VAL A 341 10.36 -10.06 -28.74
CA VAL A 341 11.46 -9.36 -28.07
C VAL A 341 12.18 -10.28 -27.09
N ASP A 342 11.45 -11.04 -26.27
CA ASP A 342 12.04 -11.96 -25.29
C ASP A 342 12.87 -13.06 -25.96
N GLU A 343 12.31 -13.70 -27.00
CA GLU A 343 13.01 -14.75 -27.73
C GLU A 343 14.21 -14.19 -28.50
N TRP A 344 14.08 -12.99 -29.07
CA TRP A 344 15.18 -12.31 -29.76
C TRP A 344 16.36 -12.07 -28.83
N LEU A 345 16.12 -11.51 -27.64
CA LEU A 345 17.18 -11.22 -26.68
C LEU A 345 17.85 -12.49 -26.16
N ARG A 346 17.09 -13.57 -25.97
CA ARG A 346 17.62 -14.89 -25.60
C ARG A 346 18.55 -15.45 -26.68
N VAL A 347 18.09 -15.45 -27.93
CA VAL A 347 18.89 -15.89 -29.10
C VAL A 347 20.13 -15.02 -29.23
N GLN A 348 20.00 -13.70 -29.11
CA GLN A 348 21.10 -12.75 -29.22
C GLN A 348 22.19 -13.01 -28.19
N ALA A 349 21.82 -13.13 -26.92
CA ALA A 349 22.78 -13.33 -25.83
C ALA A 349 23.58 -14.62 -26.04
N THR A 350 22.91 -15.69 -26.44
CA THR A 350 23.55 -16.99 -26.67
C THR A 350 24.38 -16.99 -27.96
N TRP A 351 23.89 -16.36 -29.02
CA TRP A 351 24.62 -16.25 -30.29
C TRP A 351 25.90 -15.42 -30.13
N ILE A 352 25.85 -14.28 -29.42
CA ILE A 352 27.04 -13.45 -29.14
C ILE A 352 28.13 -14.24 -28.41
N TYR A 353 27.73 -15.10 -27.46
CA TYR A 353 28.67 -15.95 -26.74
C TYR A 353 29.29 -17.03 -27.64
N LEU A 354 28.49 -17.67 -28.48
CA LEU A 354 28.92 -18.79 -29.33
C LEU A 354 29.64 -18.37 -30.62
N GLU A 355 29.37 -17.18 -31.15
CA GLU A 355 29.98 -16.63 -32.37
C GLU A 355 31.51 -16.68 -32.39
N PRO A 356 32.25 -16.16 -31.39
CA PRO A 356 33.70 -16.22 -31.42
C PRO A 356 34.23 -17.66 -31.31
N ILE A 357 33.50 -18.54 -30.61
CA ILE A 357 33.89 -19.93 -30.37
C ILE A 357 33.81 -20.74 -31.67
N PHE A 358 32.66 -20.69 -32.33
CA PHE A 358 32.42 -21.41 -33.59
C PHE A 358 32.94 -20.67 -34.82
N GLY A 359 33.43 -19.44 -34.66
CA GLY A 359 34.29 -18.76 -35.64
C GLY A 359 35.67 -19.39 -35.79
N SER A 360 36.14 -20.15 -34.77
CA SER A 360 37.43 -20.86 -34.84
C SER A 360 37.35 -22.10 -35.75
N PRO A 361 38.17 -22.20 -36.81
CA PRO A 361 38.21 -23.37 -37.68
C PRO A 361 38.57 -24.67 -36.93
N ASP A 362 39.34 -24.56 -35.84
CA ASP A 362 39.81 -25.71 -35.07
C ASP A 362 38.71 -26.29 -34.16
N ILE A 363 37.85 -25.43 -33.59
CA ILE A 363 36.65 -25.87 -32.87
C ILE A 363 35.65 -26.48 -33.86
N MET A 364 35.44 -25.85 -35.01
CA MET A 364 34.56 -26.36 -36.08
C MET A 364 34.98 -27.75 -36.58
N ALA A 365 36.29 -28.02 -36.64
CA ALA A 365 36.81 -29.33 -37.03
C ALA A 365 36.61 -30.40 -35.95
N GLN A 366 36.66 -30.02 -34.67
CA GLN A 366 36.47 -30.94 -33.54
C GLN A 366 34.99 -31.19 -33.20
N MET A 367 34.11 -30.23 -33.51
CA MET A 367 32.66 -30.27 -33.24
C MET A 367 31.83 -30.03 -34.51
N PRO A 368 31.90 -30.92 -35.52
CA PRO A 368 31.30 -30.66 -36.83
C PRO A 368 29.77 -30.66 -36.84
N GLU A 369 29.11 -31.37 -35.92
CA GLU A 369 27.64 -31.36 -35.83
C GLU A 369 27.13 -30.05 -35.25
N GLU A 370 27.69 -29.61 -34.13
CA GLU A 370 27.37 -28.33 -33.49
C GLU A 370 27.72 -27.16 -34.41
N GLY A 371 28.86 -27.23 -35.11
CA GLY A 371 29.25 -26.21 -36.09
C GLY A 371 28.24 -26.06 -37.26
N ARG A 372 27.67 -27.16 -37.76
CA ARG A 372 26.60 -27.10 -38.78
C ARG A 372 25.32 -26.46 -38.24
N ARG A 373 24.94 -26.79 -36.99
CA ARG A 373 23.80 -26.15 -36.32
C ARG A 373 24.05 -24.65 -36.14
N PHE A 374 25.25 -24.27 -35.68
CA PHE A 374 25.63 -22.87 -35.48
C PHE A 374 25.55 -22.07 -36.79
N ASN A 375 26.10 -22.59 -37.89
CA ASN A 375 26.01 -21.94 -39.21
C ASN A 375 24.55 -21.74 -39.69
N THR A 376 23.65 -22.65 -39.33
CA THR A 376 22.22 -22.51 -39.64
C THR A 376 21.59 -21.36 -38.86
N VAL A 377 21.93 -21.24 -37.57
CA VAL A 377 21.50 -20.14 -36.71
C VAL A 377 22.10 -18.81 -37.18
N ASP A 378 23.41 -18.77 -37.43
CA ASP A 378 24.12 -17.57 -37.89
C ASP A 378 23.54 -17.01 -39.20
N LYS A 379 23.24 -17.88 -40.16
CA LYS A 379 22.56 -17.47 -41.39
C LYS A 379 21.18 -16.88 -41.10
N THR A 380 20.40 -17.55 -40.25
CA THR A 380 19.05 -17.11 -39.88
C THR A 380 19.09 -15.75 -39.18
N TRP A 381 20.04 -15.57 -38.26
CA TRP A 381 20.30 -14.32 -37.54
C TRP A 381 20.63 -13.18 -38.51
N LYS A 382 21.61 -13.37 -39.41
CA LYS A 382 22.00 -12.39 -40.43
C LYS A 382 20.83 -11.99 -41.34
N ASP A 383 20.02 -12.96 -41.75
CA ASP A 383 18.83 -12.71 -42.58
C ASP A 383 17.76 -11.88 -41.82
N ILE A 384 17.57 -12.14 -40.52
CA ILE A 384 16.67 -11.35 -39.65
C ILE A 384 17.20 -9.92 -39.51
N MET A 385 18.47 -9.76 -39.13
CA MET A 385 19.08 -8.44 -38.92
C MET A 385 19.09 -7.59 -40.20
N LYS A 386 19.29 -8.21 -41.36
CA LYS A 386 19.22 -7.54 -42.65
C LYS A 386 17.81 -7.01 -42.95
N SER A 387 16.78 -7.77 -42.60
CA SER A 387 15.38 -7.38 -42.79
C SER A 387 15.01 -6.22 -41.87
N VAL A 388 15.37 -6.30 -40.58
CA VAL A 388 15.11 -5.24 -39.60
C VAL A 388 15.92 -3.97 -39.85
N ARG A 389 17.10 -4.08 -40.48
CA ARG A 389 17.85 -2.88 -40.88
C ARG A 389 17.15 -2.06 -41.98
N GLN A 390 16.25 -2.68 -42.76
CA GLN A 390 15.48 -1.96 -43.78
C GLN A 390 14.33 -1.15 -43.17
N ASN A 391 13.83 -1.57 -42.01
CA ASN A 391 12.80 -0.87 -41.24
C ASN A 391 13.04 -1.07 -39.74
N THR A 392 13.57 -0.05 -39.08
CA THR A 392 13.94 -0.10 -37.66
C THR A 392 12.75 0.10 -36.72
N ARG A 393 11.56 0.42 -37.23
CA ARG A 393 10.37 0.60 -36.37
C ARG A 393 10.05 -0.67 -35.62
N VAL A 394 9.80 -0.57 -34.31
CA VAL A 394 9.63 -1.74 -33.45
C VAL A 394 8.46 -2.62 -33.91
N LEU A 395 7.30 -2.02 -34.23
CA LEU A 395 6.13 -2.79 -34.69
C LEU A 395 6.35 -3.49 -36.04
N SER A 396 7.23 -2.98 -36.89
CA SER A 396 7.50 -3.59 -38.20
C SER A 396 8.17 -4.95 -38.11
N VAL A 397 8.77 -5.27 -36.95
CA VAL A 397 9.33 -6.60 -36.70
C VAL A 397 8.28 -7.70 -36.81
N LEU A 398 7.03 -7.41 -36.43
CA LEU A 398 5.92 -8.36 -36.52
C LEU A 398 5.54 -8.68 -37.97
N GLU A 399 5.94 -7.85 -38.92
CA GLU A 399 5.72 -8.06 -40.35
C GLU A 399 6.80 -8.97 -40.98
N VAL A 400 7.90 -9.23 -40.26
CA VAL A 400 8.97 -10.13 -40.73
C VAL A 400 8.44 -11.55 -40.75
N ASP A 401 8.49 -12.20 -41.92
CA ASP A 401 7.95 -13.54 -42.12
C ASP A 401 8.49 -14.52 -41.07
N LYS A 402 7.53 -15.06 -40.30
CA LYS A 402 7.75 -16.11 -39.31
C LYS A 402 8.85 -15.78 -38.28
N ILE A 403 8.99 -14.50 -37.92
CA ILE A 403 10.05 -14.02 -37.02
C ILE A 403 10.12 -14.86 -35.73
N LEU A 404 8.99 -15.04 -35.05
CA LEU A 404 8.94 -15.77 -33.77
C LEU A 404 9.33 -17.24 -33.94
N GLU A 405 8.82 -17.90 -34.97
CA GLU A 405 9.11 -19.31 -35.27
C GLU A 405 10.59 -19.52 -35.61
N ARG A 406 11.18 -18.58 -36.36
CA ARG A 406 12.61 -18.58 -36.71
C ARG A 406 13.49 -18.36 -35.48
N LEU A 407 13.09 -17.45 -34.57
CA LEU A 407 13.79 -17.20 -33.32
C LEU A 407 13.71 -18.41 -32.38
N ARG A 408 12.51 -18.98 -32.17
CA ARG A 408 12.33 -20.20 -31.34
C ARG A 408 13.16 -21.37 -31.86
N LYS A 409 13.11 -21.64 -33.16
CA LYS A 409 13.94 -22.68 -33.78
C LYS A 409 15.44 -22.41 -33.60
N SER A 410 15.84 -21.13 -33.66
CA SER A 410 17.24 -20.75 -33.41
C SER A 410 17.61 -21.00 -31.95
N SER A 411 16.74 -20.66 -31.00
CA SER A 411 16.97 -20.95 -29.57
C SER A 411 17.12 -22.45 -29.31
N GLU A 412 16.23 -23.29 -29.85
CA GLU A 412 16.35 -24.76 -29.72
C GLU A 412 17.69 -25.30 -30.23
N LEU A 413 18.15 -24.80 -31.39
CA LEU A 413 19.46 -25.19 -31.92
C LEU A 413 20.61 -24.70 -31.04
N LEU A 414 20.51 -23.48 -30.51
CA LEU A 414 21.52 -22.91 -29.62
C LEU A 414 21.63 -23.67 -28.30
N GLU A 415 20.53 -24.15 -27.73
CA GLU A 415 20.53 -25.02 -26.54
C GLU A 415 21.25 -26.35 -26.80
N LEU A 416 21.01 -26.97 -27.96
CA LEU A 416 21.72 -28.19 -28.37
C LEU A 416 23.22 -27.93 -28.54
N ILE A 417 23.59 -26.78 -29.12
CA ILE A 417 24.99 -26.38 -29.30
C ILE A 417 25.66 -26.17 -27.94
N GLN A 418 25.03 -25.44 -27.02
CA GLN A 418 25.58 -25.22 -25.67
C GLN A 418 25.79 -26.53 -24.92
N ARG A 419 24.84 -27.47 -25.03
CA ARG A 419 24.98 -28.79 -24.42
C ARG A 419 26.16 -29.57 -24.99
N GLY A 420 26.26 -29.63 -26.31
CA GLY A 420 27.38 -30.29 -26.99
C GLY A 420 28.72 -29.65 -26.64
N LEU A 421 28.78 -28.31 -26.54
CA LEU A 421 29.97 -27.58 -26.13
C LEU A 421 30.39 -27.94 -24.71
N ASN A 422 29.46 -27.97 -23.76
CA ASN A 422 29.75 -28.36 -22.39
C ASN A 422 30.24 -29.82 -22.29
N GLU A 423 29.61 -30.75 -23.00
CA GLU A 423 30.05 -32.16 -23.06
C GLU A 423 31.47 -32.29 -23.64
N TYR A 424 31.78 -31.51 -24.67
CA TYR A 424 33.11 -31.46 -25.26
C TYR A 424 34.15 -30.93 -24.26
N LEU A 425 33.86 -29.86 -23.52
CA LEU A 425 34.74 -29.30 -22.51
C LEU A 425 34.98 -30.27 -21.34
N GLU A 426 33.93 -30.92 -20.84
CA GLU A 426 34.05 -31.95 -19.79
C GLU A 426 34.91 -33.12 -20.26
N LYS A 427 34.73 -33.57 -21.51
CA LYS A 427 35.59 -34.59 -22.08
C LYS A 427 37.06 -34.15 -22.11
N LYS A 428 37.36 -32.90 -22.46
CA LYS A 428 38.73 -32.36 -22.43
C LYS A 428 39.30 -32.28 -21.01
N ARG A 429 38.48 -31.94 -20.01
CA ARG A 429 38.88 -31.95 -18.58
C ARG A 429 39.29 -33.35 -18.12
N LEU A 430 38.58 -34.39 -18.55
CA LEU A 430 38.94 -35.78 -18.23
C LEU A 430 40.30 -36.21 -18.80
N TYR A 431 40.70 -35.69 -19.97
CA TYR A 431 42.02 -35.98 -20.56
C TYR A 431 43.15 -35.17 -19.90
N PHE A 432 42.85 -33.96 -19.41
CA PHE A 432 43.83 -33.06 -18.78
C PHE A 432 43.30 -32.54 -17.44
N PRO A 433 43.62 -33.20 -16.31
CA PRO A 433 43.06 -32.86 -15.00
C PRO A 433 43.32 -31.43 -14.53
N ARG A 434 44.31 -30.72 -15.09
CA ARG A 434 44.56 -29.30 -14.79
C ARG A 434 43.46 -28.37 -15.31
N PHE A 435 42.72 -28.78 -16.34
CA PHE A 435 41.61 -27.99 -16.90
C PHE A 435 40.37 -27.94 -16.00
N PHE A 436 40.33 -28.71 -14.90
CA PHE A 436 39.27 -28.55 -13.88
C PHE A 436 39.40 -27.25 -13.08
N PHE A 437 40.58 -26.62 -13.05
CA PHE A 437 40.81 -25.34 -12.36
C PHE A 437 40.49 -24.12 -13.22
N LEU A 438 40.14 -24.33 -14.50
CA LEU A 438 39.84 -23.27 -15.46
C LEU A 438 38.33 -23.16 -15.69
N SER A 439 37.85 -21.93 -15.81
CA SER A 439 36.51 -21.64 -16.28
C SER A 439 36.31 -22.12 -17.72
N ASN A 440 35.05 -22.22 -18.16
CA ASN A 440 34.75 -22.65 -19.53
C ASN A 440 35.31 -21.67 -20.57
N GLU A 441 35.34 -20.37 -20.27
CA GLU A 441 35.88 -19.33 -21.16
C GLU A 441 37.40 -19.45 -21.31
N GLU A 442 38.14 -19.56 -20.21
CA GLU A 442 39.61 -19.75 -20.22
C GLU A 442 40.01 -21.05 -20.93
N LEU A 443 39.23 -22.12 -20.72
CA LEU A 443 39.47 -23.40 -21.37
C LEU A 443 39.25 -23.30 -22.89
N LEU A 444 38.22 -22.58 -23.33
CA LEU A 444 37.94 -22.37 -24.75
C LEU A 444 39.01 -21.52 -25.42
N GLU A 445 39.49 -20.47 -24.75
CA GLU A 445 40.58 -19.62 -25.25
C GLU A 445 41.84 -20.47 -25.51
N ILE A 446 42.25 -21.28 -24.53
CA ILE A 446 43.40 -22.20 -24.67
C ILE A 446 43.21 -23.21 -25.81
N LEU A 447 42.00 -23.78 -25.95
CA LEU A 447 41.71 -24.79 -26.98
C LEU A 447 41.66 -24.17 -28.39
N SER A 448 41.26 -22.91 -28.50
CA SER A 448 41.15 -22.18 -29.77
C SER A 448 42.51 -21.73 -30.34
N GLU A 449 43.55 -21.58 -29.51
CA GLU A 449 44.89 -21.10 -29.90
C GLU A 449 45.93 -22.23 -30.12
N THR A 450 45.51 -23.48 -30.25
CA THR A 450 46.39 -24.68 -30.21
C THR A 450 47.42 -24.85 -31.37
N LYS A 451 47.61 -23.86 -32.24
CA LYS A 451 48.58 -23.92 -33.36
C LYS A 451 49.93 -23.26 -33.11
N ASP A 452 50.11 -22.40 -32.10
CA ASP A 452 51.41 -21.75 -31.85
C ASP A 452 52.03 -22.19 -30.49
N PRO A 453 53.01 -23.12 -30.50
CA PRO A 453 53.68 -23.62 -29.28
C PRO A 453 54.39 -22.53 -28.46
N SER A 454 54.65 -21.38 -29.07
CA SER A 454 55.43 -20.27 -28.52
C SER A 454 54.67 -19.53 -27.40
N ARG A 455 53.33 -19.54 -27.42
CA ARG A 455 52.48 -18.86 -26.41
C ARG A 455 52.05 -19.75 -25.25
N TYR A 456 52.07 -21.08 -25.43
CA TYR A 456 51.87 -22.06 -24.35
C TYR A 456 52.87 -21.86 -23.19
N HIS A 457 54.07 -21.36 -23.50
CA HIS A 457 55.10 -21.03 -22.52
C HIS A 457 54.73 -19.85 -21.61
N GLN A 458 53.84 -18.95 -22.02
CA GLN A 458 53.47 -17.78 -21.22
C GLN A 458 52.49 -18.14 -20.09
N ILE A 459 51.59 -19.11 -20.34
CA ILE A 459 50.66 -19.64 -19.34
C ILE A 459 51.39 -20.61 -18.39
N SER A 460 52.30 -21.46 -18.90
CA SER A 460 53.10 -22.34 -18.02
C SER A 460 54.08 -21.58 -17.13
N LEU A 461 54.49 -20.36 -17.50
CA LEU A 461 55.38 -19.52 -16.70
C LEU A 461 54.65 -18.66 -15.65
N LEU A 462 53.34 -18.41 -15.82
CA LEU A 462 52.54 -17.74 -14.79
C LEU A 462 52.17 -18.70 -13.65
N ASP A 463 51.99 -20.00 -13.92
CA ASP A 463 51.67 -21.00 -12.88
C ASP A 463 52.88 -21.51 -12.08
N ILE A 464 54.12 -21.30 -12.55
CA ILE A 464 55.32 -21.73 -11.82
C ILE A 464 55.69 -20.74 -10.68
N ASN A 465 55.17 -19.51 -10.70
CA ASN A 465 55.50 -18.50 -9.68
C ASN A 465 54.40 -18.27 -8.61
N LEU A 466 53.30 -19.01 -8.63
CA LEU A 466 52.25 -18.92 -7.59
C LEU A 466 52.23 -20.10 -6.60
N TYR A 467 53.13 -21.08 -6.76
CA TYR A 467 53.29 -22.18 -5.81
C TYR A 467 54.77 -22.53 -5.57
N VAL A 468 55.48 -21.63 -4.88
CA VAL A 468 56.58 -21.95 -3.96
C VAL A 468 56.35 -21.21 -2.66
#